data_AF-A0A2T5K5I0-F1
#
_entry.id   AF-A0A2T5K5I0-F1
#
_cell.length_a   1.000
_cell.length_b   1.000
_cell.length_c   1.000
_cell.angle_alpha   90.00
_cell.angle_beta   90.00
_cell.angle_gamma   90.00
#
_symmetry.space_group_name_H-M   'P 1'
#
loop_
_entity.id
_entity.type
_entity.pdbx_description
1 polymer ?
#
loop_
_entity_poly.entity_id
_entity_poly.type
_entity_poly.pdbx_seq_one_letter_code
_entity_poly.pdbx_strand_id
1 'polypeptide(L)'
;MRVTQATVRAAGLADVDHILAEYRDAISNLPPEESANLLWRPYGEFKAAVENGLFFIVENATGNFMAGAGVFDLADPAEKELGMCYVRQEWRGYGLQTLLLHVRVCAATLGQVPDKGAGNRAARNYAALITGVKPANARSASNTAELGFEPLPAPSPALFNACASCRTPPTPQCGRKCCCDFFSLADTRRRQVLEKSLQMENWSRTRNDHQLIVALKIRHLLDPDFRTALQDIVDELRSDELPSEKLRHDEPRLEAEPVAVESVGRINDV
;
A
#
# COMPACT_ATOMS: atom_id res chain seq x y z
N MET A 1 -27.62 -9.40 21.15
CA MET A 1 -26.58 -8.75 20.34
C MET A 1 -25.71 -7.89 21.26
N ARG A 2 -24.41 -8.19 21.35
CA ARG A 2 -23.42 -7.39 22.11
C ARG A 2 -22.74 -6.43 21.13
N VAL A 3 -22.39 -5.23 21.55
CA VAL A 3 -21.65 -4.26 20.72
C VAL A 3 -20.37 -3.86 21.44
N THR A 4 -19.24 -3.86 20.73
CA THR A 4 -17.99 -3.20 21.15
C THR A 4 -17.74 -1.99 20.26
N GLN A 5 -17.46 -0.85 20.90
CA GLN A 5 -16.98 0.35 20.25
C GLN A 5 -15.46 0.41 20.33
N ALA A 6 -14.83 0.76 19.21
CA ALA A 6 -13.39 0.88 19.06
C ALA A 6 -13.03 2.08 18.18
N THR A 7 -11.76 2.47 18.20
CA THR A 7 -11.19 3.52 17.35
C THR A 7 -9.92 3.03 16.68
N VAL A 8 -9.74 3.37 15.41
CA VAL A 8 -8.45 3.24 14.73
C VAL A 8 -7.80 4.62 14.64
N ARG A 9 -6.56 4.75 15.10
CA ARG A 9 -5.80 6.02 15.14
C ARG A 9 -4.33 5.80 14.81
N ALA A 10 -3.62 6.88 14.52
CA ALA A 10 -2.16 6.86 14.56
C ALA A 10 -1.68 6.66 16.01
N ALA A 11 -0.60 5.89 16.17
CA ALA A 11 0.14 5.81 17.42
C ALA A 11 0.97 7.09 17.61
N GLY A 12 1.11 7.53 18.86
CA GLY A 12 2.07 8.55 19.28
C GLY A 12 3.19 7.94 20.12
N LEU A 13 4.18 8.76 20.48
CA LEU A 13 5.34 8.33 21.27
C LEU A 13 4.96 7.68 22.61
N ALA A 14 3.85 8.08 23.23
CA ALA A 14 3.34 7.49 24.47
C ALA A 14 2.84 6.03 24.31
N ASP A 15 2.48 5.61 23.09
CA ASP A 15 2.02 4.24 22.83
C ASP A 15 3.17 3.24 22.63
N VAL A 16 4.40 3.72 22.38
CA VAL A 16 5.57 2.92 21.96
C VAL A 16 5.80 1.72 22.89
N ASP A 17 5.90 1.94 24.19
CA ASP A 17 6.18 0.88 25.15
C ASP A 17 5.03 -0.11 25.31
N HIS A 18 3.78 0.37 25.21
CA HIS A 18 2.60 -0.49 25.26
C HIS A 18 2.48 -1.37 24.02
N ILE A 19 2.68 -0.82 22.82
CA ILE A 19 2.69 -1.59 21.57
C ILE A 19 3.80 -2.65 21.62
N LEU A 20 5.01 -2.28 22.05
CA LEU A 20 6.12 -3.24 22.18
C LEU A 20 5.83 -4.31 23.25
N ALA A 21 5.09 -4.00 24.32
CA ALA A 21 4.62 -4.98 25.28
C ALA A 21 3.62 -5.96 24.65
N GLU A 22 2.59 -5.49 23.93
CA GLU A 22 1.60 -6.33 23.23
C GLU A 22 2.26 -7.27 22.20
N TYR A 23 3.29 -6.79 21.47
CA TYR A 23 4.04 -7.64 20.54
C TYR A 23 4.94 -8.66 21.25
N ARG A 24 5.57 -8.31 22.39
CA ARG A 24 6.34 -9.27 23.21
C ARG A 24 5.45 -10.33 23.83
N ASP A 25 4.28 -9.95 24.32
CA ASP A 25 3.26 -10.86 24.84
C ASP A 25 2.80 -11.84 23.76
N ALA A 26 2.41 -11.33 22.59
CA ALA A 26 2.03 -12.14 21.44
C ALA A 26 3.14 -13.11 20.98
N ILE A 27 4.40 -12.69 21.04
CA ILE A 27 5.54 -13.57 20.74
C ILE A 27 5.70 -14.71 21.75
N SER A 28 5.36 -14.45 23.02
CA SER A 28 5.55 -15.38 24.14
C SER A 28 4.38 -16.35 24.31
N ASN A 29 3.15 -15.89 24.01
CA ASN A 29 1.91 -16.58 24.36
C ASN A 29 1.16 -17.20 23.17
N LEU A 30 1.43 -16.77 21.93
CA LEU A 30 0.84 -17.42 20.75
C LEU A 30 1.55 -18.75 20.44
N PRO A 31 0.84 -19.72 19.81
CA PRO A 31 1.46 -20.94 19.30
C PRO A 31 2.70 -20.64 18.43
N PRO A 32 3.78 -21.45 18.47
CA PRO A 32 5.03 -21.15 17.77
C PRO A 32 4.87 -20.86 16.27
N GLU A 33 3.97 -21.57 15.60
CA GLU A 33 3.60 -21.40 14.21
C GLU A 33 2.88 -20.07 13.93
N GLU A 34 2.12 -19.55 14.90
CA GLU A 34 1.49 -18.23 14.80
C GLU A 34 2.46 -17.10 15.17
N SER A 35 3.23 -17.26 16.26
CA SER A 35 4.20 -16.25 16.72
C SER A 35 5.36 -16.08 15.72
N ALA A 36 5.63 -17.10 14.90
CA ALA A 36 6.50 -17.02 13.75
C ALA A 36 5.96 -16.09 12.65
N ASN A 37 4.65 -15.85 12.54
CA ASN A 37 4.07 -14.96 11.52
C ASN A 37 4.15 -13.48 11.89
N LEU A 38 4.62 -13.14 13.11
CA LEU A 38 4.83 -11.75 13.54
C LEU A 38 6.15 -11.19 12.97
N LEU A 39 6.03 -10.41 11.91
CA LEU A 39 7.15 -9.73 11.24
C LEU A 39 7.52 -8.43 11.98
N TRP A 40 8.33 -8.57 13.02
CA TRP A 40 8.85 -7.46 13.83
C TRP A 40 9.86 -6.62 13.04
N ARG A 41 9.81 -5.28 13.15
CA ARG A 41 10.78 -4.33 12.57
C ARG A 41 11.77 -3.81 13.63
N PRO A 42 13.05 -3.53 13.28
CA PRO A 42 14.01 -2.94 14.20
C PRO A 42 13.45 -1.73 14.96
N TYR A 43 13.79 -1.58 16.24
CA TYR A 43 13.18 -0.57 17.12
C TYR A 43 13.26 0.85 16.55
N GLY A 44 14.39 1.21 15.92
CA GLY A 44 14.55 2.52 15.27
C GLY A 44 13.55 2.77 14.15
N GLU A 45 13.30 1.77 13.30
CA GLU A 45 12.32 1.85 12.20
C GLU A 45 10.88 1.91 12.73
N PHE A 46 10.56 1.10 13.75
CA PHE A 46 9.26 1.16 14.43
C PHE A 46 9.02 2.53 15.06
N LYS A 47 10.01 3.06 15.80
CA LYS A 47 9.92 4.36 16.45
C LYS A 47 9.79 5.50 15.42
N ALA A 48 10.56 5.47 14.33
CA ALA A 48 10.44 6.43 13.24
C ALA A 48 9.04 6.39 12.59
N ALA A 49 8.47 5.21 12.36
CA ALA A 49 7.10 5.07 11.86
C ALA A 49 6.05 5.65 12.83
N VAL A 50 6.25 5.52 14.15
CA VAL A 50 5.40 6.18 15.16
C VAL A 50 5.58 7.70 15.13
N GLU A 51 6.82 8.19 15.10
CA GLU A 51 7.14 9.64 15.07
C GLU A 51 6.57 10.34 13.83
N ASN A 52 6.58 9.66 12.68
CA ASN A 52 6.02 10.16 11.42
C ASN A 52 4.49 9.96 11.31
N GLY A 53 3.80 9.41 12.33
CA GLY A 53 2.36 9.15 12.30
C GLY A 53 1.92 8.04 11.33
N LEU A 54 2.86 7.16 10.97
CA LEU A 54 2.75 6.07 9.99
C LEU A 54 2.52 4.68 10.62
N PHE A 55 2.54 4.58 11.95
CA PHE A 55 2.07 3.40 12.68
C PHE A 55 0.64 3.62 13.21
N PHE A 56 -0.22 2.64 13.02
CA PHE A 56 -1.64 2.72 13.37
C PHE A 56 -2.04 1.61 14.33
N ILE A 57 -2.92 1.94 15.27
CA ILE A 57 -3.50 0.97 16.22
C ILE A 57 -5.02 1.04 16.21
N VAL A 58 -5.63 -0.10 16.51
CA VAL A 58 -7.05 -0.24 16.86
C VAL A 58 -7.12 -0.52 18.35
N GLU A 59 -7.89 0.28 19.08
CA GLU A 59 -8.12 0.15 20.52
C GLU A 59 -9.62 0.22 20.82
N ASN A 60 -10.07 -0.42 21.90
CA ASN A 60 -11.47 -0.30 22.34
C ASN A 60 -11.69 1.01 23.13
N ALA A 61 -12.92 1.29 23.54
CA ALA A 61 -13.25 2.47 24.35
C ALA A 61 -12.55 2.56 25.73
N THR A 62 -11.90 1.49 26.22
CA THR A 62 -11.09 1.50 27.46
C THR A 62 -9.59 1.64 27.21
N GLY A 63 -9.16 1.84 25.95
CA GLY A 63 -7.75 1.92 25.57
C GLY A 63 -7.05 0.56 25.44
N ASN A 64 -7.79 -0.56 25.47
CA ASN A 64 -7.21 -1.88 25.28
C ASN A 64 -6.83 -2.05 23.80
N PHE A 65 -5.56 -2.32 23.53
CA PHE A 65 -5.08 -2.69 22.19
C PHE A 65 -5.88 -3.88 21.61
N MET A 66 -6.14 -3.83 20.31
CA MET A 66 -6.86 -4.87 19.55
C MET A 66 -6.06 -5.32 18.33
N ALA A 67 -5.44 -4.37 17.63
CA ALA A 67 -4.60 -4.61 16.47
C ALA A 67 -3.65 -3.42 16.24
N GLY A 68 -2.57 -3.63 15.48
CA GLY A 68 -1.70 -2.54 15.04
C GLY A 68 -0.88 -2.91 13.82
N ALA A 69 -0.55 -1.92 12.99
CA ALA A 69 0.27 -2.09 11.80
C ALA A 69 0.95 -0.79 11.35
N GLY A 70 2.12 -0.90 10.70
CA GLY A 70 2.90 0.25 10.23
C GLY A 70 3.11 0.35 8.73
N VAL A 71 3.45 1.56 8.29
CA VAL A 71 4.13 1.86 7.02
C VAL A 71 5.59 2.15 7.33
N PHE A 72 6.51 1.59 6.55
CA PHE A 72 7.95 1.73 6.74
C PHE A 72 8.61 2.18 5.43
N ASP A 73 9.53 3.12 5.52
CA ASP A 73 10.36 3.53 4.39
C ASP A 73 11.37 2.41 4.04
N LEU A 74 11.63 2.22 2.75
CA LEU A 74 12.70 1.35 2.28
C LEU A 74 13.97 2.16 1.96
N ALA A 75 14.97 1.51 1.36
CA ALA A 75 16.24 2.17 1.03
C ALA A 75 16.07 3.31 -0.01
N ASP A 76 15.08 3.18 -0.90
CA ASP A 76 14.50 4.32 -1.60
C ASP A 76 13.32 4.85 -0.78
N PRO A 77 13.34 6.11 -0.28
CA PRO A 77 12.23 6.69 0.46
C PRO A 77 10.92 6.79 -0.34
N ALA A 78 10.96 6.69 -1.67
CA ALA A 78 9.76 6.57 -2.49
C ALA A 78 9.09 5.20 -2.31
N GLU A 79 9.83 4.11 -2.11
CA GLU A 79 9.23 2.79 -1.85
C GLU A 79 8.80 2.64 -0.38
N LYS A 80 7.58 2.13 -0.16
CA LYS A 80 7.01 1.92 1.18
C LYS A 80 6.60 0.47 1.40
N GLU A 81 6.95 -0.08 2.55
CA GLU A 81 6.49 -1.40 3.00
C GLU A 81 5.36 -1.29 4.05
N LEU A 82 4.25 -1.98 3.81
CA LEU A 82 3.14 -2.11 4.75
C LEU A 82 3.38 -3.31 5.69
N GLY A 83 4.23 -3.12 6.69
CA GLY A 83 4.75 -4.18 7.56
C GLY A 83 4.11 -4.29 8.95
N MET A 84 4.74 -5.12 9.79
CA MET A 84 4.51 -5.23 11.24
C MET A 84 3.03 -5.23 11.63
N CYS A 85 2.23 -6.15 11.07
CA CYS A 85 0.81 -6.25 11.36
C CYS A 85 0.51 -7.33 12.40
N TYR A 86 -0.22 -6.98 13.46
CA TYR A 86 -0.71 -7.89 14.48
C TYR A 86 -2.20 -7.62 14.78
N VAL A 87 -2.97 -8.70 14.99
CA VAL A 87 -4.35 -8.67 15.47
C VAL A 87 -4.46 -9.68 16.61
N ARG A 88 -4.83 -9.22 17.81
CA ARG A 88 -5.07 -10.07 18.98
C ARG A 88 -6.12 -11.14 18.69
N GLN A 89 -5.94 -12.33 19.25
CA GLN A 89 -6.63 -13.55 18.83
C GLN A 89 -8.17 -13.44 18.92
N GLU A 90 -8.67 -12.83 19.99
CA GLU A 90 -10.09 -12.59 20.26
C GLU A 90 -10.75 -11.60 19.27
N TRP A 91 -9.95 -10.75 18.61
CA TRP A 91 -10.39 -9.76 17.62
C TRP A 91 -10.16 -10.19 16.15
N ARG A 92 -9.65 -11.41 15.93
CA ARG A 92 -9.55 -11.99 14.58
C ARG A 92 -10.94 -12.32 14.03
N GLY A 93 -11.09 -12.20 12.71
CA GLY A 93 -12.37 -12.40 12.02
C GLY A 93 -13.26 -11.14 11.89
N TYR A 94 -12.96 -10.04 12.59
CA TYR A 94 -13.62 -8.74 12.38
C TYR A 94 -12.97 -7.87 11.28
N GLY A 95 -12.09 -8.46 10.46
CA GLY A 95 -11.45 -7.78 9.32
C GLY A 95 -10.49 -6.65 9.68
N LEU A 96 -9.97 -6.60 10.92
CA LEU A 96 -9.08 -5.50 11.38
C LEU A 96 -7.79 -5.39 10.57
N GLN A 97 -7.24 -6.49 10.05
CA GLN A 97 -6.12 -6.44 9.11
C GLN A 97 -6.48 -5.68 7.82
N THR A 98 -7.67 -5.95 7.25
CA THR A 98 -8.15 -5.28 6.03
C THR A 98 -8.39 -3.79 6.25
N LEU A 99 -8.94 -3.42 7.42
CA LEU A 99 -9.04 -2.02 7.85
C LEU A 99 -7.66 -1.37 7.94
N LEU A 100 -6.69 -2.02 8.59
CA LEU A 100 -5.33 -1.52 8.72
C LEU A 100 -4.58 -1.47 7.38
N LEU A 101 -4.89 -2.33 6.41
CA LEU A 101 -4.38 -2.21 5.04
C LEU A 101 -4.96 -0.96 4.35
N HIS A 102 -6.28 -0.75 4.38
CA HIS A 102 -6.93 0.46 3.84
C HIS A 102 -6.31 1.76 4.39
N VAL A 103 -6.17 1.86 5.72
CA VAL A 103 -5.57 3.02 6.40
C VAL A 103 -4.11 3.24 5.97
N ARG A 104 -3.32 2.16 5.91
CA ARG A 104 -1.90 2.24 5.54
C ARG A 104 -1.67 2.58 4.06
N VAL A 105 -2.53 2.13 3.15
CA VAL A 105 -2.46 2.52 1.72
C VAL A 105 -2.66 4.03 1.57
N CYS A 106 -3.63 4.62 2.29
CA CYS A 106 -3.84 6.07 2.29
C CYS A 106 -2.62 6.83 2.83
N ALA A 107 -2.11 6.44 4.00
CA ALA A 107 -0.95 7.09 4.62
C ALA A 107 0.32 6.95 3.78
N ALA A 108 0.60 5.76 3.26
CA ALA A 108 1.77 5.50 2.42
C ALA A 108 1.71 6.29 1.09
N THR A 109 0.54 6.38 0.46
CA THR A 109 0.38 7.13 -0.79
C THR A 109 0.57 8.64 -0.58
N LEU A 110 0.07 9.20 0.52
CA LEU A 110 0.35 10.61 0.89
C LEU A 110 1.86 10.84 1.11
N GLY A 111 2.54 9.89 1.76
CA GLY A 111 4.00 9.91 1.95
C GLY A 111 4.84 9.61 0.70
N GLN A 112 4.21 9.46 -0.47
CA GLN A 112 4.86 9.26 -1.78
C GLN A 112 4.63 10.42 -2.76
N VAL A 113 3.80 11.41 -2.41
CA VAL A 113 3.55 12.58 -3.28
C VAL A 113 4.84 13.39 -3.43
N PRO A 114 5.39 13.54 -4.65
CA PRO A 114 6.59 14.36 -4.86
C PRO A 114 6.28 15.83 -4.58
N ASP A 115 7.23 16.52 -3.95
CA ASP A 115 7.11 17.94 -3.62
C ASP A 115 6.72 18.76 -4.86
N LYS A 116 5.57 19.45 -4.80
CA LYS A 116 4.94 20.12 -5.96
C LYS A 116 5.80 21.25 -6.57
N GLY A 117 6.92 21.61 -5.93
CA GLY A 117 7.92 22.57 -6.44
C GLY A 117 8.79 22.05 -7.59
N ALA A 118 8.90 20.73 -7.79
CA ALA A 118 9.58 20.16 -8.95
C ALA A 118 8.63 20.13 -10.16
N GLY A 119 8.78 21.10 -11.07
CA GLY A 119 7.85 21.41 -12.17
C GLY A 119 7.69 20.39 -13.31
N ASN A 120 7.88 19.08 -13.05
CA ASN A 120 7.62 18.02 -14.03
C ASN A 120 6.25 17.34 -13.77
N ARG A 121 5.35 17.49 -14.75
CA ARG A 121 4.13 16.69 -14.95
C ARG A 121 4.38 15.46 -15.85
N ALA A 122 5.58 14.90 -15.83
CA ALA A 122 5.90 13.70 -16.59
C ALA A 122 5.51 12.44 -15.77
N ALA A 123 4.54 11.67 -16.28
CA ALA A 123 4.14 10.31 -15.87
C ALA A 123 4.52 9.90 -14.43
N ARG A 124 3.68 10.27 -13.46
CA ARG A 124 3.89 9.96 -12.03
C ARG A 124 3.34 8.58 -11.67
N ASN A 125 3.96 7.53 -12.21
CA ASN A 125 3.76 6.18 -11.66
C ASN A 125 4.19 6.21 -10.19
N TYR A 126 3.28 5.95 -9.27
CA TYR A 126 3.61 5.94 -7.85
C TYR A 126 4.45 4.70 -7.56
N ALA A 127 5.54 4.86 -6.81
CA ALA A 127 6.35 3.72 -6.37
C ALA A 127 5.46 2.67 -5.69
N ALA A 128 5.69 1.40 -5.99
CA ALA A 128 4.80 0.32 -5.56
C ALA A 128 4.68 0.26 -4.04
N LEU A 129 3.46 0.11 -3.53
CA LEU A 129 3.25 -0.22 -2.11
C LEU A 129 3.47 -1.72 -1.94
N ILE A 130 4.41 -2.11 -1.09
CA ILE A 130 4.84 -3.50 -0.97
C ILE A 130 4.42 -4.06 0.39
N THR A 131 4.11 -5.35 0.49
CA THR A 131 3.96 -6.04 1.78
C THR A 131 4.53 -7.45 1.70
N GLY A 132 5.22 -7.86 2.77
CA GLY A 132 5.71 -9.22 2.95
C GLY A 132 4.74 -10.05 3.78
N VAL A 133 4.35 -11.22 3.30
CA VAL A 133 3.51 -12.18 4.02
C VAL A 133 4.20 -13.54 4.03
N LYS A 134 4.20 -14.22 5.18
CA LYS A 134 4.71 -15.60 5.24
C LYS A 134 3.82 -16.57 4.49
N PRO A 135 4.38 -17.57 3.75
CA PRO A 135 3.60 -18.60 3.06
C PRO A 135 2.63 -19.35 3.99
N ALA A 136 3.02 -19.57 5.24
CA ALA A 136 2.18 -20.22 6.26
C ALA A 136 0.96 -19.40 6.70
N ASN A 137 0.97 -18.07 6.48
CA ASN A 137 -0.11 -17.16 6.86
C ASN A 137 -1.09 -16.93 5.70
N ALA A 138 -1.72 -18.02 5.24
CA ALA A 138 -2.66 -18.00 4.12
C ALA A 138 -3.83 -17.01 4.31
N ARG A 139 -4.25 -16.74 5.55
CA ARG A 139 -5.29 -15.74 5.86
C ARG A 139 -4.82 -14.31 5.59
N SER A 140 -3.58 -13.98 5.98
CA SER A 140 -2.99 -12.69 5.64
C SER A 140 -2.81 -12.54 4.13
N ALA A 141 -2.37 -13.59 3.44
CA ALA A 141 -2.23 -13.58 1.98
C ALA A 141 -3.57 -13.34 1.26
N SER A 142 -4.65 -14.01 1.71
CA SER A 142 -6.02 -13.78 1.21
C SER A 142 -6.45 -12.33 1.43
N ASN A 143 -6.32 -11.80 2.66
CA ASN A 143 -6.70 -10.42 2.99
C ASN A 143 -5.93 -9.38 2.15
N THR A 144 -4.66 -9.65 1.84
CA THR A 144 -3.80 -8.83 0.98
C THR A 144 -4.27 -8.90 -0.48
N ALA A 145 -4.47 -10.10 -1.03
CA ALA A 145 -4.91 -10.30 -2.42
C ALA A 145 -6.34 -9.80 -2.69
N GLU A 146 -7.27 -9.95 -1.74
CA GLU A 146 -8.63 -9.42 -1.80
C GLU A 146 -8.67 -7.89 -1.89
N LEU A 147 -7.60 -7.21 -1.47
CA LEU A 147 -7.45 -5.75 -1.60
C LEU A 147 -6.80 -5.33 -2.94
N GLY A 148 -6.44 -6.29 -3.79
CA GLY A 148 -5.82 -6.06 -5.10
C GLY A 148 -4.30 -6.01 -5.10
N PHE A 149 -3.62 -6.45 -4.04
CA PHE A 149 -2.18 -6.69 -4.07
C PHE A 149 -1.88 -7.96 -4.86
N GLU A 150 -0.91 -7.90 -5.78
CA GLU A 150 -0.50 -9.00 -6.63
C GLU A 150 0.90 -9.52 -6.22
N PRO A 151 1.22 -10.81 -6.39
CA PRO A 151 2.53 -11.36 -6.05
C PRO A 151 3.66 -10.63 -6.79
N LEU A 152 4.73 -10.28 -6.07
CA LEU A 152 5.94 -9.65 -6.59
C LEU A 152 7.03 -10.73 -6.73
N PRO A 153 7.25 -11.32 -7.94
CA PRO A 153 8.14 -12.47 -8.10
C PRO A 153 9.63 -12.10 -8.02
N ALA A 154 9.97 -10.84 -8.31
CA ALA A 154 11.33 -10.31 -8.29
C ALA A 154 11.45 -9.10 -7.32
N PRO A 155 11.34 -9.32 -6.00
CA PRO A 155 11.48 -8.26 -5.01
C PRO A 155 12.89 -7.64 -5.02
N SER A 156 12.97 -6.31 -4.84
CA SER A 156 14.23 -5.58 -4.76
C SER A 156 15.08 -6.04 -3.56
N PRO A 157 16.43 -5.99 -3.63
CA PRO A 157 17.28 -6.40 -2.52
C PRO A 157 17.01 -5.63 -1.20
N ALA A 158 16.52 -4.39 -1.29
CA ALA A 158 16.23 -3.54 -0.14
C ALA A 158 15.18 -4.14 0.81
N LEU A 159 14.19 -4.87 0.27
CA LEU A 159 13.17 -5.60 1.05
C LEU A 159 13.76 -6.68 1.96
N PHE A 160 14.97 -7.15 1.67
CA PHE A 160 15.65 -8.15 2.50
C PHE A 160 16.43 -7.54 3.67
N ASN A 161 16.61 -6.22 3.75
CA ASN A 161 17.38 -5.58 4.82
C ASN A 161 16.78 -5.89 6.21
N ALA A 162 15.45 -5.82 6.34
CA ALA A 162 14.75 -6.18 7.57
C ALA A 162 14.94 -7.67 7.97
N CYS A 163 15.31 -8.55 7.03
CA CYS A 163 15.54 -9.96 7.30
C CYS A 163 16.78 -10.20 8.19
N ALA A 164 17.72 -9.26 8.26
CA ALA A 164 18.89 -9.35 9.15
C ALA A 164 18.49 -9.40 10.64
N SER A 165 17.31 -8.87 11.00
CA SER A 165 16.74 -8.93 12.36
C SER A 165 15.58 -9.93 12.49
N CYS A 166 15.36 -10.80 11.50
CA CYS A 166 14.24 -11.73 11.50
C CYS A 166 14.47 -12.89 12.50
N ARG A 167 13.50 -13.14 13.39
CA ARG A 167 13.47 -14.30 14.30
C ARG A 167 13.44 -15.66 13.60
N THR A 168 13.16 -15.69 12.30
CA THR A 168 12.85 -16.88 11.52
C THR A 168 13.40 -16.74 10.10
N PRO A 169 14.72 -16.70 9.92
CA PRO A 169 15.31 -16.62 8.59
C PRO A 169 14.96 -17.87 7.76
N PRO A 170 14.99 -17.77 6.41
CA PRO A 170 14.91 -18.95 5.55
C PRO A 170 16.05 -19.92 5.88
N THR A 171 15.80 -21.24 5.74
CA THR A 171 16.87 -22.23 5.92
C THR A 171 17.88 -22.12 4.76
N PRO A 172 19.20 -22.28 4.99
CA PRO A 172 20.21 -22.13 3.94
C PRO A 172 19.96 -22.99 2.69
N GLN A 173 19.31 -24.14 2.87
CA GLN A 173 19.04 -25.12 1.81
C GLN A 173 17.84 -24.74 0.92
N CYS A 174 16.98 -23.80 1.32
CA CYS A 174 15.77 -23.47 0.55
C CYS A 174 15.99 -22.46 -0.59
N GLY A 175 17.20 -21.90 -0.74
CA GLY A 175 17.56 -20.94 -1.79
C GLY A 175 16.89 -19.56 -1.71
N ARG A 176 15.91 -19.37 -0.82
CA ARG A 176 15.22 -18.08 -0.63
C ARG A 176 16.07 -17.10 0.18
N LYS A 177 16.09 -15.84 -0.24
CA LYS A 177 16.68 -14.72 0.53
C LYS A 177 15.78 -14.23 1.68
N CYS A 178 14.49 -14.58 1.65
CA CYS A 178 13.49 -14.21 2.65
C CYS A 178 12.48 -15.34 2.89
N CYS A 179 11.97 -15.44 4.11
CA CYS A 179 10.90 -16.36 4.51
C CYS A 179 9.48 -15.87 4.16
N CYS A 180 9.34 -14.67 3.61
CA CYS A 180 8.08 -14.09 3.14
C CYS A 180 7.97 -14.14 1.61
N ASP A 181 6.76 -14.33 1.12
CA ASP A 181 6.35 -13.96 -0.23
C ASP A 181 5.99 -12.47 -0.23
N PHE A 182 6.38 -11.75 -1.27
CA PHE A 182 6.12 -10.31 -1.38
C PHE A 182 4.96 -10.05 -2.33
N PHE A 183 4.23 -8.98 -2.07
CA PHE A 183 3.11 -8.52 -2.89
C PHE A 183 3.21 -7.01 -3.11
N SER A 184 2.78 -6.54 -4.27
CA SER A 184 2.76 -5.13 -4.66
C SER A 184 1.35 -4.68 -5.05
N LEU A 185 0.97 -3.46 -4.66
CA LEU A 185 -0.28 -2.81 -5.11
C LEU A 185 0.00 -1.90 -6.30
N ALA A 186 -0.52 -2.25 -7.47
CA ALA A 186 -0.47 -1.42 -8.67
C ALA A 186 -1.47 -0.24 -8.58
N ASP A 187 -1.22 0.83 -9.35
CA ASP A 187 -1.91 2.10 -9.17
C ASP A 187 -3.42 2.06 -9.46
N THR A 188 -3.88 1.27 -10.43
CA THR A 188 -5.32 0.99 -10.65
C THR A 188 -6.00 0.40 -9.41
N ARG A 189 -5.31 -0.48 -8.67
CA ARG A 189 -5.83 -1.07 -7.43
C ARG A 189 -5.69 -0.10 -6.25
N ARG A 190 -4.57 0.65 -6.19
CA ARG A 190 -4.38 1.76 -5.23
C ARG A 190 -5.54 2.75 -5.30
N ARG A 191 -5.90 3.23 -6.49
CA ARG A 191 -7.05 4.13 -6.72
C ARG A 191 -8.35 3.58 -6.13
N GLN A 192 -8.69 2.33 -6.43
CA GLN A 192 -9.90 1.66 -5.90
C GLN A 192 -9.90 1.56 -4.37
N VAL A 193 -8.73 1.31 -3.76
CA VAL A 193 -8.57 1.29 -2.29
C VAL A 193 -8.74 2.68 -1.69
N LEU A 194 -8.19 3.73 -2.32
CA LEU A 194 -8.34 5.12 -1.89
C LEU A 194 -9.79 5.61 -1.99
N GLU A 195 -10.46 5.40 -3.13
CA GLU A 195 -11.87 5.74 -3.34
C GLU A 195 -12.75 5.13 -2.24
N LYS A 196 -12.57 3.84 -1.96
CA LYS A 196 -13.31 3.13 -0.91
C LYS A 196 -12.93 3.58 0.51
N SER A 197 -11.68 3.97 0.76
CA SER A 197 -11.26 4.53 2.05
C SER A 197 -11.85 5.93 2.29
N LEU A 198 -11.91 6.78 1.26
CA LEU A 198 -12.47 8.13 1.35
C LEU A 198 -13.98 8.13 1.65
N GLN A 199 -14.70 7.12 1.17
CA GLN A 199 -16.13 6.90 1.43
C GLN A 199 -16.41 6.18 2.76
N MET A 200 -15.40 5.75 3.51
CA MET A 200 -15.58 4.97 4.73
C MET A 200 -15.86 5.87 5.94
N GLU A 201 -17.08 5.80 6.49
CA GLU A 201 -17.43 6.51 7.74
C GLU A 201 -16.95 5.76 8.99
N ASN A 202 -17.13 4.43 8.98
CA ASN A 202 -16.76 3.52 10.06
C ASN A 202 -16.48 2.12 9.49
N TRP A 203 -15.84 1.27 10.30
CA TRP A 203 -15.69 -0.15 9.99
C TRP A 203 -16.51 -1.00 10.95
N SER A 204 -17.66 -1.49 10.48
CA SER A 204 -18.53 -2.40 11.24
C SER A 204 -18.42 -3.84 10.72
N ARG A 205 -18.31 -4.82 11.64
CA ARG A 205 -18.42 -6.27 11.35
C ARG A 205 -19.13 -6.99 12.48
N THR A 206 -19.98 -7.96 12.13
CA THR A 206 -20.71 -8.80 13.08
C THR A 206 -20.24 -10.25 12.99
N ARG A 207 -20.05 -10.89 14.14
CA ARG A 207 -19.68 -12.31 14.28
C ARG A 207 -20.29 -12.86 15.56
N ASN A 208 -20.99 -13.99 15.50
CA ASN A 208 -21.57 -14.68 16.66
C ASN A 208 -22.34 -13.74 17.62
N ASP A 209 -23.33 -13.00 17.09
CA ASP A 209 -24.13 -12.00 17.79
C ASP A 209 -23.36 -10.86 18.49
N HIS A 210 -22.08 -10.71 18.17
CA HIS A 210 -21.23 -9.61 18.59
C HIS A 210 -20.89 -8.71 17.40
N GLN A 211 -21.19 -7.42 17.52
CA GLN A 211 -20.81 -6.41 16.56
C GLN A 211 -19.60 -5.63 17.08
N LEU A 212 -18.56 -5.51 16.24
CA LEU A 212 -17.50 -4.53 16.42
C LEU A 212 -17.78 -3.34 15.49
N ILE A 213 -17.74 -2.14 16.05
CA ILE A 213 -17.79 -0.88 15.28
C ILE A 213 -16.50 -0.12 15.59
N VAL A 214 -15.72 0.19 14.55
CA VAL A 214 -14.47 0.96 14.65
C VAL A 214 -14.66 2.32 14.00
N ALA A 215 -14.58 3.39 14.79
CA ALA A 215 -14.57 4.75 14.29
C ALA A 215 -13.18 5.14 13.76
N LEU A 216 -13.14 5.84 12.62
CA LEU A 216 -11.89 6.21 11.95
C LEU A 216 -11.32 7.52 12.51
N LYS A 217 -10.46 7.46 13.53
CA LYS A 217 -9.73 8.62 14.07
C LYS A 217 -8.37 8.79 13.39
N ILE A 218 -8.38 8.76 12.05
CA ILE A 218 -7.18 8.82 11.22
C ILE A 218 -7.10 10.19 10.56
N ARG A 219 -6.06 10.97 10.88
CA ARG A 219 -5.87 12.32 10.32
C ARG A 219 -5.92 12.30 8.79
N HIS A 220 -5.22 11.35 8.15
CA HIS A 220 -5.23 11.14 6.69
C HIS A 220 -6.62 10.97 6.05
N LEU A 221 -7.65 10.60 6.82
CA LEU A 221 -9.03 10.38 6.34
C LEU A 221 -10.04 11.38 6.94
N LEU A 222 -9.64 12.23 7.89
CA LEU A 222 -10.50 13.22 8.56
C LEU A 222 -10.12 14.67 8.23
N ASP A 223 -8.84 14.94 8.04
CA ASP A 223 -8.30 16.26 7.76
C ASP A 223 -8.67 16.67 6.30
N PRO A 224 -9.35 17.80 6.08
CA PRO A 224 -9.78 18.23 4.76
C PRO A 224 -8.65 18.32 3.73
N ASP A 225 -7.45 18.72 4.15
CA ASP A 225 -6.31 18.90 3.24
C ASP A 225 -5.79 17.54 2.78
N PHE A 226 -5.68 16.56 3.68
CA PHE A 226 -5.30 15.19 3.31
C PHE A 226 -6.39 14.47 2.52
N ARG A 227 -7.67 14.69 2.83
CA ARG A 227 -8.78 14.15 2.02
C ARG A 227 -8.76 14.72 0.60
N THR A 228 -8.49 16.02 0.45
CA THR A 228 -8.34 16.67 -0.85
C THR A 228 -7.14 16.12 -1.60
N ALA A 229 -5.97 16.01 -0.95
CA ALA A 229 -4.79 15.41 -1.55
C ALA A 229 -5.01 13.95 -2.00
N LEU A 230 -5.72 13.12 -1.21
CA LEU A 230 -6.08 11.77 -1.62
C LEU A 230 -7.07 11.74 -2.80
N GLN A 231 -7.98 12.73 -2.88
CA GLN A 231 -8.91 12.88 -4.00
C GLN A 231 -8.20 13.32 -5.29
N ASP A 232 -7.29 14.30 -5.21
CA ASP A 232 -6.39 14.71 -6.30
C ASP A 232 -5.68 13.48 -6.91
N ILE A 233 -5.12 12.61 -6.06
CA ILE A 233 -4.40 11.39 -6.47
C ILE A 233 -5.35 10.37 -7.10
N VAL A 234 -6.57 10.21 -6.57
CA VAL A 234 -7.59 9.35 -7.17
C VAL A 234 -7.98 9.82 -8.58
N ASP A 235 -8.05 11.14 -8.80
CA ASP A 235 -8.42 11.73 -10.08
C ASP A 235 -7.24 11.75 -11.09
N GLU A 236 -6.01 11.92 -10.61
CA GLU A 236 -4.76 11.70 -11.38
C GLU A 236 -4.71 10.26 -11.91
N LEU A 237 -4.79 9.26 -11.00
CA LEU A 237 -4.74 7.85 -11.36
C LEU A 237 -5.90 7.38 -12.25
N ARG A 238 -7.05 8.06 -12.22
CA ARG A 238 -8.16 7.77 -13.15
C ARG A 238 -7.89 8.32 -14.55
N SER A 239 -7.13 9.41 -14.65
CA SER A 239 -6.83 10.05 -15.94
C SER A 239 -5.82 9.23 -16.74
N ASP A 240 -4.85 8.60 -16.07
CA ASP A 240 -3.84 7.73 -16.69
C ASP A 240 -4.41 6.35 -17.14
N GLU A 241 -5.61 5.96 -16.66
CA GLU A 241 -6.32 4.76 -17.12
C GLU A 241 -7.04 4.94 -18.47
N LEU A 242 -7.17 6.17 -19.00
CA LEU A 242 -7.86 6.43 -20.26
C LEU A 242 -6.94 6.15 -21.47
N PRO A 243 -7.35 5.34 -22.47
CA PRO A 243 -6.53 5.06 -23.63
C PRO A 243 -6.16 6.31 -24.43
N SER A 244 -4.90 6.39 -24.85
CA SER A 244 -4.34 7.43 -25.72
C SER A 244 -4.77 7.31 -27.20
N GLU A 245 -5.99 6.85 -27.46
CA GLU A 245 -6.54 6.65 -28.81
C GLU A 245 -6.84 7.96 -29.58
N LYS A 246 -6.76 9.13 -28.94
CA LYS A 246 -7.02 10.44 -29.57
C LYS A 246 -5.79 11.14 -30.20
N LEU A 247 -4.69 10.43 -30.42
CA LEU A 247 -3.48 10.96 -31.06
C LEU A 247 -3.06 10.21 -32.34
N ARG A 248 -4.04 9.65 -33.09
CA ARG A 248 -3.82 9.07 -34.42
C ARG A 248 -4.86 9.52 -35.47
N HIS A 249 -5.02 10.83 -35.64
CA HIS A 249 -5.55 11.39 -36.90
C HIS A 249 -4.97 12.79 -37.11
N ASP A 250 -3.80 12.84 -37.75
CA ASP A 250 -3.33 13.94 -38.59
C ASP A 250 -2.08 13.46 -39.36
N GLU A 251 -2.25 12.45 -40.21
CA GLU A 251 -1.34 12.25 -41.33
C GLU A 251 -1.78 13.22 -42.45
N PRO A 252 -0.95 14.17 -42.87
CA PRO A 252 -1.29 15.03 -43.99
C PRO A 252 -1.36 14.18 -45.27
N ARG A 253 -2.49 14.22 -45.95
CA ARG A 253 -2.64 13.66 -47.31
C ARG A 253 -1.56 14.25 -48.21
N LEU A 254 -0.76 13.39 -48.81
CA LEU A 254 0.00 13.73 -50.01
C LEU A 254 -0.99 13.99 -51.15
N GLU A 255 -1.33 15.26 -51.38
CA GLU A 255 -1.99 15.67 -52.60
C GLU A 255 -1.00 15.55 -53.76
N ALA A 256 -1.43 14.89 -54.83
CA ALA A 256 -0.65 14.69 -56.04
C ALA A 256 -0.98 15.76 -57.10
N GLU A 257 -0.11 15.83 -58.12
CA GLU A 257 -0.26 16.55 -59.39
C GLU A 257 0.13 18.05 -59.41
N PRO A 258 0.49 18.62 -60.60
CA PRO A 258 0.56 18.00 -61.93
C PRO A 258 1.94 18.00 -62.61
N VAL A 259 2.04 17.18 -63.65
CA VAL A 259 3.17 17.13 -64.60
C VAL A 259 3.17 18.39 -65.48
N ALA A 260 4.30 19.10 -65.55
CA ALA A 260 4.54 20.11 -66.58
C ALA A 260 5.20 19.47 -67.81
N VAL A 261 4.53 19.56 -68.97
CA VAL A 261 5.09 19.19 -70.27
C VAL A 261 5.57 20.46 -70.96
N GLU A 262 6.86 20.59 -71.24
CA GLU A 262 7.36 21.47 -72.30
C GLU A 262 8.23 20.70 -73.29
N SER A 263 7.92 20.89 -74.56
CA SER A 263 8.44 20.11 -75.68
C SER A 263 9.02 21.01 -76.77
N VAL A 264 10.35 21.08 -76.87
CA VAL A 264 11.12 21.43 -78.08
C VAL A 264 12.51 20.76 -77.89
N GLY A 265 13.14 20.06 -78.82
CA GLY A 265 12.81 19.73 -80.20
C GLY A 265 14.10 19.49 -81.00
N ARG A 266 14.22 18.28 -81.56
CA ARG A 266 14.61 17.99 -82.96
C ARG A 266 16.08 18.15 -83.44
N ILE A 267 16.42 17.23 -84.36
CA ILE A 267 17.55 17.20 -85.34
C ILE A 267 18.93 16.74 -84.78
N ASN A 268 19.65 15.77 -85.35
CA ASN A 268 19.37 14.65 -86.31
C ASN A 268 20.47 13.55 -86.16
N ASP A 269 20.36 12.46 -86.94
CA ASP A 269 21.37 11.49 -87.47
C ASP A 269 22.87 11.76 -87.17
N VAL A 270 23.72 10.81 -86.75
CA VAL A 270 23.96 9.42 -87.22
C VAL A 270 24.52 8.56 -86.08
#